data_AF-A0A2D1U5V1-F1
#
_entry.id   AF-A0A2D1U5V1-F1
#
_cell.length_a   1.000
_cell.length_b   1.000
_cell.length_c   1.000
_cell.angle_alpha   90.00
_cell.angle_beta   90.00
_cell.angle_gamma   90.00
#
_symmetry.space_group_name_H-M   'P 1'
#
loop_
_entity.id
_entity.type
_entity.pdbx_description
1 polymer ?
#
loop_
_entity_poly.entity_id
_entity_poly.type
_entity_poly.pdbx_seq_one_letter_code
_entity_poly.pdbx_strand_id
1 'polypeptide(L)'
;MLTGCLFENRVGVKIFGDTSDLISLHKTVHKINMVIVDYDLDNTDVSNLLVDFLENIEKAIHRNRGMYYGFQSRWIDLLIVSSLLRSLSEHAVTDDMDEINMHLLEYIIEQTALSVNKQDYIAIINYIEKGLLCVGIRQFIKGFDAIINNKYSYEKH
;
A
#
# COMPACT_ATOMS: atom_id res chain seq x y z
N MET A 1 -14.51 12.07 0.96
CA MET A 1 -13.14 11.95 1.51
C MET A 1 -13.01 10.61 2.22
N LEU A 2 -11.92 9.87 1.97
CA LEU A 2 -11.62 8.62 2.69
C LEU A 2 -11.55 8.86 4.20
N THR A 3 -12.15 7.95 4.96
CA THR A 3 -12.12 7.94 6.42
C THR A 3 -11.91 6.50 6.91
N GLY A 4 -11.53 6.33 8.17
CA GLY A 4 -11.39 5.01 8.76
C GLY A 4 -11.84 4.98 10.22
N CYS A 5 -12.37 3.84 10.66
CA CYS A 5 -12.63 3.60 12.07
C CYS A 5 -12.21 2.18 12.49
N LEU A 6 -11.84 2.06 13.76
CA LEU A 6 -11.51 0.78 14.39
C LEU A 6 -12.75 -0.10 14.53
N PHE A 7 -12.59 -1.40 14.30
CA PHE A 7 -13.61 -2.38 14.64
C PHE A 7 -13.62 -2.63 16.16
N GLU A 8 -14.80 -2.96 16.71
CA GLU A 8 -15.01 -3.21 18.14
C GLU A 8 -14.07 -4.28 18.73
N ASN A 9 -13.55 -5.16 17.87
CA ASN A 9 -12.66 -6.25 18.26
C ASN A 9 -11.17 -5.86 18.29
N ARG A 10 -10.80 -4.59 18.04
CA ARG A 10 -9.42 -4.04 18.01
C ARG A 10 -8.42 -4.71 17.05
N VAL A 11 -8.88 -5.61 16.17
CA VAL A 11 -8.02 -6.36 15.23
C VAL A 11 -8.19 -5.91 13.78
N GLY A 12 -9.25 -5.16 13.47
CA GLY A 12 -9.55 -4.69 12.12
C GLY A 12 -9.78 -3.19 12.03
N VAL A 13 -9.47 -2.62 10.88
CA VAL A 13 -9.77 -1.25 10.48
C VAL A 13 -10.80 -1.31 9.37
N LYS A 14 -11.85 -0.50 9.48
CA LYS A 14 -12.81 -0.31 8.40
C LYS A 14 -12.55 1.02 7.72
N ILE A 15 -12.29 0.97 6.42
CA ILE A 15 -12.00 2.12 5.57
C ILE A 15 -13.26 2.44 4.78
N PHE A 16 -13.72 3.69 4.84
CA PHE A 16 -14.94 4.16 4.19
C PHE A 16 -14.65 5.34 3.28
N GLY A 17 -15.49 5.50 2.27
CA GLY A 17 -15.50 6.66 1.40
C GLY A 17 -16.79 6.64 0.57
N ASP A 18 -17.06 7.73 -0.13
CA ASP A 18 -18.00 7.66 -1.23
C ASP A 18 -17.40 6.84 -2.39
N THR A 19 -18.19 6.59 -3.43
CA THR A 19 -17.73 5.79 -4.57
C THR A 19 -16.52 6.43 -5.26
N SER A 20 -16.44 7.76 -5.32
CA SER A 20 -15.34 8.49 -5.94
C SER A 20 -14.05 8.34 -5.14
N ASP A 21 -14.15 8.44 -3.81
CA ASP A 21 -13.04 8.21 -2.88
C ASP A 21 -12.44 6.82 -3.05
N LEU A 22 -13.28 5.78 -3.10
CA LEU A 22 -12.83 4.40 -3.26
C LEU A 22 -12.22 4.13 -4.64
N ILE A 23 -12.77 4.73 -5.70
CA ILE A 23 -12.19 4.66 -7.05
C ILE A 23 -10.82 5.35 -7.06
N SER A 24 -10.69 6.50 -6.39
CA SER A 24 -9.41 7.21 -6.27
C SER A 24 -8.38 6.35 -5.55
N LEU A 25 -8.74 5.75 -4.42
CA LEU A 25 -7.87 4.84 -3.67
C LEU A 25 -7.45 3.63 -4.50
N HIS A 26 -8.39 3.01 -5.21
CA HIS A 26 -8.12 1.87 -6.09
C HIS A 26 -7.07 2.23 -7.14
N LYS A 27 -7.21 3.38 -7.81
CA LYS A 27 -6.24 3.88 -8.79
C LYS A 27 -4.84 4.06 -8.19
N THR A 28 -4.75 4.68 -7.01
CA THR A 28 -3.46 4.89 -6.32
C THR A 28 -2.77 3.56 -6.03
N VAL A 29 -3.50 2.60 -5.44
CA VAL A 29 -2.93 1.27 -5.13
C VAL A 29 -2.57 0.53 -6.42
N HIS A 30 -3.38 0.64 -7.47
CA HIS A 30 -3.13 0.01 -8.75
C HIS A 30 -1.88 0.55 -9.43
N LYS A 31 -1.65 1.87 -9.42
CA LYS A 31 -0.43 2.50 -9.95
C LYS A 31 0.82 1.93 -9.27
N ILE A 32 0.80 1.79 -7.95
CA ILE A 32 1.91 1.19 -7.19
C ILE A 32 2.05 -0.31 -7.51
N ASN A 33 0.94 -1.04 -7.63
CA ASN A 33 0.97 -2.45 -7.98
C ASN A 33 1.60 -2.68 -9.37
N MET A 34 1.41 -1.76 -10.32
CA MET A 34 2.10 -1.84 -11.63
C MET A 34 3.61 -1.75 -11.49
N VAL A 35 4.16 -1.02 -10.51
CA VAL A 35 5.61 -1.05 -10.23
C VAL A 35 6.07 -2.45 -9.81
N ILE A 36 5.25 -3.20 -9.09
CA ILE A 36 5.61 -4.57 -8.68
C ILE A 36 5.58 -5.51 -9.89
N VAL A 37 4.55 -5.38 -10.73
CA VAL A 37 4.37 -6.17 -11.96
C VAL A 37 5.49 -5.87 -12.97
N ASP A 38 5.79 -4.61 -13.23
CA ASP A 38 6.80 -4.16 -14.22
C ASP A 38 8.22 -4.66 -13.90
N TYR A 39 8.43 -5.10 -12.67
CA TYR A 39 9.69 -5.62 -12.19
C TYR A 39 9.65 -7.15 -11.93
N ASP A 40 8.64 -7.85 -12.45
CA ASP A 40 8.45 -9.30 -12.35
C ASP A 40 8.45 -9.84 -10.91
N LEU A 41 7.94 -9.07 -9.94
CA LEU A 41 7.74 -9.54 -8.55
C LEU A 41 6.42 -10.27 -8.31
N ASP A 42 5.79 -10.71 -9.39
CA ASP A 42 4.54 -11.45 -9.35
C ASP A 42 4.70 -12.77 -8.58
N ASN A 43 3.67 -13.12 -7.79
CA ASN A 43 3.63 -14.29 -6.89
C ASN A 43 4.46 -14.19 -5.60
N THR A 44 4.89 -13.00 -5.20
CA THR A 44 5.39 -12.76 -3.84
C THR A 44 4.23 -12.58 -2.86
N ASP A 45 4.43 -12.91 -1.57
CA ASP A 45 3.45 -12.64 -0.51
C ASP A 45 3.02 -11.16 -0.46
N VAL A 46 3.93 -10.27 -0.85
CA VAL A 46 3.71 -8.82 -0.97
C VAL A 46 2.78 -8.47 -2.14
N SER A 47 3.00 -9.06 -3.31
CA SER A 47 2.13 -8.90 -4.48
C SER A 47 0.71 -9.40 -4.17
N ASN A 48 0.59 -10.58 -3.55
CA ASN A 48 -0.70 -11.14 -3.14
C ASN A 48 -1.45 -10.21 -2.16
N LEU A 49 -0.75 -9.61 -1.20
CA LEU A 49 -1.35 -8.68 -0.25
C LEU A 49 -1.96 -7.44 -0.92
N LEU A 50 -1.27 -6.86 -1.91
CA LEU A 50 -1.77 -5.70 -2.66
C LEU A 50 -2.94 -6.06 -3.58
N VAL A 51 -2.89 -7.25 -4.21
CA VAL A 51 -4.00 -7.78 -5.00
C VAL A 51 -5.24 -7.99 -4.13
N ASP A 52 -5.10 -8.63 -2.97
CA ASP A 52 -6.21 -8.81 -2.02
C ASP A 52 -6.78 -7.46 -1.54
N PHE A 53 -5.91 -6.47 -1.34
CA PHE A 53 -6.32 -5.11 -0.97
C PHE A 53 -7.13 -4.44 -2.10
N LEU A 54 -6.67 -4.54 -3.35
CA LEU A 54 -7.38 -4.04 -4.53
C LEU A 54 -8.76 -4.69 -4.68
N GLU A 55 -8.83 -6.02 -4.55
CA GLU A 55 -10.11 -6.74 -4.61
C GLU A 55 -11.10 -6.27 -3.55
N ASN A 56 -10.61 -5.98 -2.33
CA ASN A 56 -11.45 -5.48 -1.24
C ASN A 56 -12.02 -4.08 -1.55
N ILE A 57 -11.21 -3.20 -2.15
CA ILE A 57 -11.68 -1.89 -2.62
C ILE A 57 -12.72 -2.08 -3.73
N GLU A 58 -12.48 -2.95 -4.71
CA GLU A 58 -13.44 -3.22 -5.78
C GLU A 58 -14.76 -3.77 -5.24
N LYS A 59 -14.72 -4.74 -4.33
CA LYS A 59 -15.91 -5.27 -3.65
C LYS A 59 -16.67 -4.15 -2.94
N ALA A 60 -15.98 -3.19 -2.31
CA ALA A 60 -16.62 -2.03 -1.69
C ALA A 60 -17.27 -1.10 -2.73
N ILE A 61 -16.57 -0.77 -3.83
CA ILE A 61 -17.10 0.04 -4.93
C ILE A 61 -18.40 -0.56 -5.48
N HIS A 62 -18.42 -1.87 -5.77
CA HIS A 62 -19.58 -2.57 -6.33
C HIS A 62 -20.78 -2.62 -5.35
N ARG A 63 -20.51 -2.65 -4.04
CA ARG A 63 -21.53 -2.64 -3.00
C ARG A 63 -22.03 -1.24 -2.65
N ASN A 64 -21.31 -0.20 -3.04
CA ASN A 64 -21.61 1.20 -2.75
C ASN A 64 -22.75 1.72 -3.64
N ARG A 65 -23.97 1.21 -3.44
CA ARG A 65 -25.21 1.68 -4.08
C ARG A 65 -25.78 2.93 -3.40
N GLY A 66 -24.94 3.93 -3.14
CA GLY A 66 -25.33 5.21 -2.53
C GLY A 66 -25.42 5.23 -0.99
N MET A 67 -24.97 4.17 -0.32
CA MET A 67 -24.72 4.15 1.12
C MET A 67 -23.22 4.08 1.34
N TYR A 68 -22.63 4.94 2.17
CA TYR A 68 -21.21 4.96 2.52
C TYR A 68 -20.71 3.56 2.96
N TYR A 69 -20.29 2.75 1.98
CA TYR A 69 -19.83 1.39 2.18
C TYR A 69 -18.31 1.39 2.12
N GLY A 70 -17.73 0.77 3.13
CA GLY A 70 -16.31 0.57 3.27
C GLY A 70 -15.91 -0.89 3.13
N PHE A 71 -14.61 -1.15 3.18
CA PHE A 71 -14.06 -2.49 3.32
C PHE A 71 -13.32 -2.62 4.65
N GLN A 72 -13.15 -3.86 5.10
CA GLN A 72 -12.39 -4.17 6.30
C GLN A 72 -11.01 -4.68 5.90
N SER A 73 -9.98 -4.21 6.60
CA SER A 73 -8.63 -4.73 6.52
C SER A 73 -8.12 -5.05 7.92
N ARG A 74 -7.21 -6.02 8.05
CA ARG A 74 -6.49 -6.19 9.32
C ARG A 74 -5.55 -5.00 9.46
N TRP A 75 -5.39 -4.50 10.68
CA TRP A 75 -4.55 -3.31 10.87
C TRP A 75 -3.08 -3.55 10.47
N ILE A 76 -2.57 -4.78 10.63
CA ILE A 76 -1.22 -5.18 10.20
C ILE A 76 -1.12 -5.19 8.67
N ASP A 77 -2.11 -5.75 7.98
CA ASP A 77 -2.15 -5.77 6.52
C ASP A 77 -2.19 -4.35 5.96
N LEU A 78 -3.02 -3.49 6.56
CA LEU A 78 -3.11 -2.07 6.21
C LEU A 78 -1.77 -1.34 6.44
N LEU A 79 -1.08 -1.65 7.52
CA LEU A 79 0.24 -1.11 7.83
C LEU A 79 1.26 -1.47 6.76
N ILE A 80 1.33 -2.76 6.40
CA ILE A 80 2.25 -3.26 5.36
C ILE A 80 1.92 -2.60 4.01
N VAL A 81 0.64 -2.56 3.63
CA VAL A 81 0.19 -1.90 2.40
C VAL A 81 0.61 -0.43 2.39
N SER A 82 0.33 0.33 3.46
CA SER A 82 0.72 1.75 3.53
C SER A 82 2.22 1.96 3.43
N SER A 83 3.03 1.12 4.09
CA SER A 83 4.49 1.18 3.98
C SER A 83 4.98 0.87 2.57
N LEU A 84 4.34 -0.08 1.87
CA LEU A 84 4.66 -0.40 0.48
C LEU A 84 4.33 0.74 -0.47
N LEU A 85 3.13 1.32 -0.34
CA LEU A 85 2.71 2.47 -1.14
C LEU A 85 3.72 3.61 -1.01
N ARG A 86 4.10 3.94 0.23
CA ARG A 86 5.09 4.99 0.51
C ARG A 86 6.48 4.66 -0.03
N SER A 87 6.93 3.41 0.07
CA SER A 87 8.28 3.01 -0.36
C SER A 87 8.42 2.94 -1.87
N LEU A 88 7.31 2.68 -2.58
CA LEU A 88 7.29 2.52 -4.03
C LEU A 88 6.79 3.76 -4.77
N SER A 89 6.31 4.79 -4.06
CA SER A 89 5.77 6.01 -4.67
C SER A 89 6.79 6.75 -5.52
N GLU A 90 8.08 6.74 -5.13
CA GLU A 90 9.18 7.33 -5.90
C GLU A 90 9.42 6.63 -7.25
N HIS A 91 8.92 5.40 -7.40
CA HIS A 91 9.07 4.59 -8.61
C HIS A 91 7.79 4.55 -9.46
N ALA A 92 6.71 5.19 -9.00
CA ALA A 92 5.45 5.30 -9.73
C ALA A 92 5.23 6.74 -10.21
N VAL A 93 4.45 6.89 -11.29
CA VAL A 93 3.94 8.20 -11.70
C VAL A 93 2.73 8.52 -10.82
N THR A 94 2.97 9.23 -9.72
CA THR A 94 1.94 9.68 -8.79
C THR A 94 1.51 11.12 -9.04
N ASP A 95 0.26 11.44 -8.69
CA ASP A 95 -0.29 12.80 -8.67
C ASP A 95 -0.67 13.24 -7.24
N ASP A 96 -1.12 14.49 -7.08
CA ASP A 96 -1.49 15.03 -5.76
C ASP A 96 -2.60 14.20 -5.07
N MET A 97 -3.50 13.60 -5.84
CA MET A 97 -4.57 12.77 -5.28
C MET A 97 -4.04 11.44 -4.76
N ASP A 98 -3.03 10.87 -5.42
CA ASP A 98 -2.33 9.69 -4.92
C ASP A 98 -1.64 9.97 -3.58
N GLU A 99 -0.96 11.10 -3.48
CA GLU A 99 -0.27 11.53 -2.26
C GLU A 99 -1.26 11.73 -1.11
N ILE A 100 -2.41 12.36 -1.38
CA ILE A 100 -3.50 12.50 -0.41
C ILE A 100 -4.02 11.13 0.03
N ASN A 101 -4.22 10.17 -0.88
CA ASN A 101 -4.71 8.84 -0.52
C ASN A 101 -3.71 8.10 0.37
N MET A 102 -2.41 8.16 0.05
CA MET A 102 -1.36 7.55 0.86
C MET A 102 -1.32 8.17 2.28
N HIS A 103 -1.34 9.50 2.38
CA HIS A 103 -1.39 10.17 3.69
C HIS A 103 -2.66 9.88 4.49
N LEU A 104 -3.81 9.74 3.83
CA LEU A 104 -5.05 9.37 4.52
C LEU A 104 -4.98 7.94 5.08
N LEU A 105 -4.36 6.99 4.37
CA LEU A 105 -4.13 5.65 4.91
C LEU A 105 -3.19 5.68 6.12
N GLU A 106 -2.08 6.42 6.04
CA GLU A 106 -1.14 6.63 7.15
C GLU A 106 -1.85 7.22 8.38
N TYR A 107 -2.66 8.25 8.17
CA TYR A 107 -3.46 8.85 9.24
C TYR A 107 -4.44 7.85 9.86
N ILE A 108 -5.15 7.06 9.05
CA ILE A 108 -6.09 6.04 9.54
C ILE A 108 -5.35 4.99 10.39
N ILE A 109 -4.14 4.61 9.98
CA ILE A 109 -3.26 3.72 10.73
C ILE A 109 -2.83 4.34 12.06
N GLU A 110 -2.39 5.59 12.07
CA GLU A 110 -1.98 6.27 13.30
C GLU A 110 -3.11 6.36 14.32
N GLN A 111 -4.32 6.72 13.87
CA GLN A 111 -5.50 6.75 14.73
C GLN A 111 -5.85 5.35 15.28
N THR A 112 -5.63 4.32 14.47
CA THR A 112 -5.79 2.92 14.88
C THR A 112 -4.75 2.55 15.94
N ALA A 113 -3.48 2.92 15.73
CA ALA A 113 -2.36 2.61 16.60
C ALA A 113 -2.48 3.25 17.99
N LEU A 114 -3.09 4.43 18.10
CA LEU A 114 -3.37 5.08 19.39
C LEU A 114 -4.26 4.21 20.32
N SER A 115 -5.07 3.33 19.75
CA SER A 115 -5.91 2.39 20.51
C SER A 115 -5.22 1.06 20.86
N VAL A 116 -4.12 0.77 20.17
CA VAL A 116 -3.26 -0.41 20.34
C VAL A 116 -2.07 -0.01 21.22
N ASN A 117 -1.39 -0.97 21.85
CA ASN A 117 -0.21 -0.65 22.64
C ASN A 117 0.87 -0.02 21.73
N LYS A 118 1.25 1.23 22.03
CA LYS A 118 2.25 2.01 21.27
C LYS A 118 3.58 1.27 21.09
N GLN A 119 3.97 0.42 22.04
CA GLN A 119 5.19 -0.39 21.92
C GLN A 119 5.07 -1.48 20.85
N ASP A 120 3.92 -2.13 20.74
CA ASP A 120 3.66 -3.17 19.72
C ASP A 120 3.63 -2.53 18.32
N TYR A 121 3.03 -1.34 18.21
CA TYR A 121 3.05 -0.55 16.97
C TYR A 121 4.47 -0.21 16.53
N ILE A 122 5.30 0.35 17.41
CA ILE A 122 6.70 0.69 17.12
C ILE A 122 7.50 -0.56 16.78
N ALA A 123 7.29 -1.68 17.49
CA ALA A 123 7.98 -2.94 17.19
C ALA A 123 7.62 -3.48 15.80
N ILE A 124 6.34 -3.39 15.41
CA ILE A 124 5.85 -3.86 14.12
C ILE A 124 6.30 -2.94 12.99
N ILE A 125 6.25 -1.61 13.15
CA ILE A 125 6.83 -0.66 12.18
C ILE A 125 8.30 -0.96 11.96
N ASN A 126 9.09 -1.08 13.04
CA ASN A 126 10.52 -1.40 12.93
C ASN A 126 10.76 -2.78 12.30
N TYR A 127 9.88 -3.76 12.56
CA TYR A 127 9.95 -5.07 11.94
C TYR A 127 9.61 -5.03 10.45
N ILE A 128 8.60 -4.24 10.05
CA ILE A 128 8.21 -4.04 8.66
C ILE A 128 9.30 -3.26 7.93
N GLU A 129 9.80 -2.15 8.48
CA GLU A 129 10.91 -1.39 7.90
C GLU A 129 12.16 -2.27 7.75
N LYS A 130 12.56 -2.98 8.80
CA LYS A 130 13.66 -3.95 8.71
C LYS A 130 13.36 -5.10 7.76
N GLY A 131 12.11 -5.55 7.69
CA GLY A 131 11.62 -6.59 6.80
C GLY A 131 11.67 -6.14 5.36
N LEU A 132 11.24 -4.94 5.02
CA LEU A 132 11.36 -4.33 3.70
C LEU A 132 12.83 -4.07 3.33
N LEU A 133 13.67 -3.75 4.33
CA LEU A 133 15.12 -3.65 4.19
C LEU A 133 15.81 -5.03 4.01
N CYS A 134 15.32 -6.11 4.62
CA CYS A 134 15.90 -7.47 4.63
C CYS A 134 15.31 -8.42 3.57
N VAL A 135 14.03 -8.28 3.23
CA VAL A 135 13.34 -8.92 2.08
C VAL A 135 13.71 -8.22 0.78
N GLY A 136 14.54 -7.18 0.87
CA GLY A 136 15.33 -6.77 -0.26
C GLY A 136 14.55 -5.93 -1.25
N ILE A 137 13.75 -4.95 -0.79
CA ILE A 137 13.50 -3.80 -1.66
C ILE A 137 14.84 -3.14 -2.01
N ARG A 138 15.83 -3.16 -1.10
CA ARG A 138 17.23 -2.78 -1.42
C ARG A 138 17.98 -3.75 -2.34
N GLN A 139 17.73 -5.06 -2.31
CA GLN A 139 18.39 -6.01 -3.24
C GLN A 139 17.72 -6.00 -4.61
N PHE A 140 16.41 -5.80 -4.64
CA PHE A 140 15.57 -5.56 -5.80
C PHE A 140 15.93 -4.24 -6.50
N ILE A 141 15.97 -3.11 -5.77
CA ILE A 141 16.40 -1.80 -6.30
C ILE A 141 17.88 -1.83 -6.71
N LYS A 142 18.78 -2.49 -5.95
CA LYS A 142 20.20 -2.65 -6.36
C LYS A 142 20.39 -3.55 -7.58
N GLY A 143 19.53 -4.54 -7.80
CA GLY A 143 19.49 -5.30 -9.04
C GLY A 143 19.08 -4.43 -10.24
N PHE A 144 18.21 -3.45 -10.00
CA PHE A 144 17.70 -2.52 -11.02
C PHE A 144 18.74 -1.51 -11.50
N ASP A 145 19.54 -0.91 -10.60
CA ASP A 145 20.63 0.00 -10.98
C ASP A 145 21.72 -0.66 -11.83
N ALA A 146 21.95 -1.97 -11.63
CA ALA A 146 22.93 -2.73 -12.41
C ALA A 146 22.46 -3.05 -13.84
N ILE A 147 21.14 -3.15 -14.05
CA ILE A 147 20.52 -3.40 -15.36
C ILE A 147 20.46 -2.10 -16.18
N ILE A 148 20.16 -0.97 -15.54
CA ILE A 148 20.13 0.35 -16.20
C ILE A 148 21.54 0.79 -16.64
N ASN A 149 22.57 0.55 -15.83
CA ASN A 149 23.95 0.89 -16.21
C ASN A 149 24.56 -0.02 -17.28
N ASN A 150 24.02 -1.23 -17.51
CA ASN A 150 24.47 -2.10 -18.59
C ASN A 150 23.79 -1.79 -19.94
N LYS A 151 22.65 -1.10 -19.96
CA LYS A 151 21.98 -0.69 -21.22
C LYS A 151 22.67 0.48 -21.93
N TYR A 152 23.54 1.26 -21.25
CA TYR A 152 24.30 2.35 -21.86
C TYR A 152 25.70 1.96 -22.38
N SER A 153 26.13 0.70 -22.22
CA SER A 153 27.43 0.22 -22.75
C SER A 153 27.33 -0.53 -24.08
N TYR A 154 26.12 -0.87 -24.56
CA TYR A 154 25.95 -1.61 -25.82
C TYR A 154 25.55 -0.75 -27.03
N GLU A 155 25.46 0.58 -26.89
CA GLU A 155 25.23 1.51 -28.02
C GLU A 155 26.52 2.25 -28.47
N LYS A 156 27.71 1.70 -28.21
CA LYS A 156 28.99 2.25 -28.70
C LYS A 156 29.90 1.24 -29.40
N HIS A 157 29.34 0.30 -30.15
CA HIS A 157 30.09 -0.46 -31.15
C HIS A 157 29.37 -0.51 -32.49
#